data_AF-A0A4Y9N2Z4-F1
#
_entry.id   AF-A0A4Y9N2Z4-F1
#
_cell.length_a   1.000
_cell.length_b   1.000
_cell.length_c   1.000
_cell.angle_alpha   90.00
_cell.angle_beta   90.00
_cell.angle_gamma   90.00
#
_symmetry.space_group_name_H-M   'P 1'
#
loop_
_entity.id
_entity.type
_entity.pdbx_description
1 polymer ?
#
loop_
_entity_poly.entity_id
_entity_poly.type
_entity_poly.pdbx_seq_one_letter_code
_entity_poly.pdbx_strand_id
1 'polypeptide(L)'
;ADFRPDAILISPSVDRQSTPPGSKWPDCPPLEEIYAAARTAFPGMRIGGGMLSYFTELNRKRVPAGEIDFVSHCTNPIVHAADDLSVMQTLEALPSITRSVRAIYGDKPYRIGPSTIPMRQNPYGSRTMDNPAGGRIAMANRDPRHNGLFAEAFALGYAIRVLEAGLECLTLSALTGPFGLIAGPGEPVE
;
A
#
# COMPACT_ATOMS: atom_id res chain seq x y z
N ALA A 1 24.78 0.95 14.88
CA ALA A 1 23.88 2.04 14.44
C ALA A 1 22.62 1.93 15.26
N ASP A 2 22.30 2.95 16.06
CA ASP A 2 21.14 2.97 16.96
C ASP A 2 19.85 3.22 16.16
N PHE A 3 19.48 2.28 15.30
CA PHE A 3 18.26 2.36 14.52
C PHE A 3 17.04 2.17 15.43
N ARG A 4 16.25 3.24 15.57
CA ARG A 4 14.95 3.22 16.25
C ARG A 4 13.88 3.68 15.25
N PRO A 5 12.98 2.79 14.80
CA PRO A 5 11.86 3.20 13.94
C PRO A 5 11.05 4.31 14.60
N ASP A 6 10.40 5.17 13.81
CA ASP A 6 9.42 6.14 14.33
C ASP A 6 8.03 5.52 14.54
N ALA A 7 7.73 4.45 13.80
CA ALA A 7 6.45 3.75 13.80
C ALA A 7 6.58 2.34 13.25
N ILE A 8 5.63 1.47 13.62
CA ILE A 8 5.49 0.12 13.07
C ILE A 8 4.04 -0.07 12.61
N LEU A 9 3.84 -0.58 11.40
CA LEU A 9 2.53 -0.96 10.88
C LEU A 9 2.32 -2.46 11.07
N ILE A 10 1.24 -2.84 11.76
CA ILE A 10 0.91 -4.22 12.09
C ILE A 10 -0.26 -4.68 11.22
N SER A 11 -0.06 -5.78 10.49
CA SER A 11 -1.07 -6.43 9.66
C SER A 11 -0.86 -7.95 9.71
N PRO A 12 -1.89 -8.74 10.05
CA PRO A 12 -1.80 -10.20 10.07
C PRO A 12 -1.37 -10.76 8.73
N SER A 13 -0.57 -11.82 8.73
CA SER A 13 -0.10 -12.47 7.50
C SER A 13 -1.27 -13.01 6.65
N VAL A 14 -2.36 -13.46 7.29
CA VAL A 14 -3.56 -13.94 6.60
C VAL A 14 -4.32 -12.82 5.87
N ASP A 15 -4.21 -11.57 6.35
CA ASP A 15 -4.84 -10.41 5.71
C ASP A 15 -4.02 -9.87 4.52
N ARG A 16 -2.88 -10.52 4.21
CA ARG A 16 -2.13 -10.28 2.97
C ARG A 16 -2.86 -10.79 1.73
N GLN A 17 -3.79 -11.72 1.91
CA GLN A 17 -4.64 -12.28 0.86
C GLN A 17 -6.06 -11.70 0.98
N SER A 18 -6.69 -11.44 -0.17
CA SER A 18 -8.06 -10.96 -0.25
C SER A 18 -9.00 -12.08 0.16
N THR A 19 -9.91 -11.80 1.10
CA THR A 19 -11.05 -12.65 1.39
C THR A 19 -12.29 -12.07 0.69
N PRO A 20 -12.80 -12.70 -0.38
CA PRO A 20 -13.93 -12.17 -1.13
C PRO A 20 -15.20 -12.06 -0.25
N PRO A 21 -16.10 -11.11 -0.56
CA PRO A 21 -17.40 -11.04 0.10
C PRO A 21 -18.13 -12.39 0.07
N GLY A 22 -18.67 -12.81 1.22
CA GLY A 22 -19.37 -14.09 1.36
C GLY A 22 -18.45 -15.30 1.60
N SER A 23 -17.13 -15.15 1.55
CA SER A 23 -16.19 -16.22 1.93
C SER A 23 -15.98 -16.28 3.44
N LYS A 24 -15.61 -17.46 3.96
CA LYS A 24 -15.17 -17.60 5.35
C LYS A 24 -13.80 -16.91 5.50
N TRP A 25 -13.66 -16.03 6.48
CA TRP A 25 -12.38 -15.44 6.83
C TRP A 25 -11.42 -16.52 7.35
N PRO A 26 -10.12 -16.45 6.98
CA PRO A 26 -9.11 -17.34 7.54
C PRO A 26 -9.02 -17.15 9.06
N ASP A 27 -8.64 -18.21 9.75
CA ASP A 27 -8.46 -18.16 11.20
C ASP A 27 -7.37 -17.14 11.55
N CYS A 28 -7.72 -16.21 12.43
CA CYS A 28 -6.87 -15.10 12.87
C CYS A 28 -7.31 -14.70 14.28
N PRO A 29 -6.38 -14.43 15.21
CA PRO A 29 -6.74 -13.79 16.48
C PRO A 29 -7.47 -12.46 16.24
N PRO A 30 -8.31 -12.01 17.19
CA PRO A 30 -8.89 -10.66 17.16
C PRO A 30 -7.82 -9.59 16.98
N LEU A 31 -8.13 -8.54 16.20
CA LEU A 31 -7.16 -7.50 15.90
C LEU A 31 -6.76 -6.70 17.14
N GLU A 32 -7.67 -6.56 18.09
CA GLU A 32 -7.46 -5.93 19.40
C GLU A 32 -6.33 -6.65 20.17
N GLU A 33 -6.34 -7.99 20.20
CA GLU A 33 -5.30 -8.79 20.85
C GLU A 33 -3.95 -8.64 20.15
N ILE A 34 -3.96 -8.58 18.81
CA ILE A 34 -2.76 -8.40 18.00
C ILE A 34 -2.13 -7.02 18.25
N TYR A 35 -2.94 -5.95 18.31
CA TYR A 35 -2.43 -4.61 18.59
C TYR A 35 -1.96 -4.45 20.04
N ALA A 36 -2.65 -5.07 21.00
CA ALA A 36 -2.19 -5.12 22.39
C ALA A 36 -0.84 -5.85 22.53
N ALA A 37 -0.67 -6.97 21.83
CA ALA A 37 0.60 -7.69 21.78
C ALA A 37 1.70 -6.84 21.12
N ALA A 38 1.40 -6.13 20.03
CA ALA A 38 2.36 -5.23 19.38
C ALA A 38 2.78 -4.07 20.29
N ARG A 39 1.86 -3.48 21.05
CA ARG A 39 2.17 -2.45 22.07
C ARG A 39 3.11 -2.96 23.15
N THR A 40 2.92 -4.21 23.57
CA THR A 40 3.78 -4.86 24.58
C THR A 40 5.18 -5.13 24.01
N ALA A 41 5.26 -5.61 22.76
CA ALA A 41 6.53 -5.92 22.09
C ALA A 41 7.34 -4.67 21.69
N PHE A 42 6.66 -3.56 21.39
CA PHE A 42 7.27 -2.31 20.92
C PHE A 42 6.87 -1.12 21.80
N PRO A 43 7.29 -1.09 23.08
CA PRO A 43 6.89 -0.05 24.02
C PRO A 43 7.36 1.33 23.55
N GLY A 44 6.46 2.32 23.63
CA GLY A 44 6.72 3.71 23.21
C GLY A 44 6.74 3.94 21.70
N MET A 45 6.59 2.91 20.88
CA MET A 45 6.49 3.03 19.42
C MET A 45 5.06 3.39 18.98
N ARG A 46 4.93 4.19 17.92
CA ARG A 46 3.63 4.36 17.26
C ARG A 46 3.22 3.08 16.55
N ILE A 47 2.03 2.57 16.83
CA ILE A 47 1.48 1.36 16.23
C ILE A 47 0.43 1.74 15.20
N GLY A 48 0.67 1.39 13.94
CA GLY A 48 -0.29 1.53 12.86
C GLY A 48 -1.06 0.24 12.63
N GLY A 49 -2.27 0.39 12.09
CA GLY A 49 -3.06 -0.72 11.57
C GLY A 49 -3.56 -0.47 10.16
N GLY A 50 -4.27 -1.46 9.62
CA GLY A 50 -4.87 -1.43 8.30
C GLY A 50 -4.37 -2.58 7.45
N MET A 51 -4.16 -2.31 6.15
CA MET A 51 -3.86 -3.36 5.18
C MET A 51 -2.57 -3.09 4.43
N LEU A 52 -1.61 -4.00 4.51
CA LEU A 52 -0.41 -3.95 3.66
C LEU A 52 -0.72 -4.23 2.17
N SER A 53 -1.94 -4.70 1.89
CA SER A 53 -2.53 -4.83 0.57
C SER A 53 -3.22 -3.51 0.15
N TYR A 54 -4.47 -3.55 -0.31
CA TYR A 54 -5.13 -2.41 -0.94
C TYR A 54 -6.35 -1.93 -0.14
N PHE A 55 -6.82 -0.71 -0.46
CA PHE A 55 -8.00 -0.11 0.18
C PHE A 55 -9.22 -1.05 0.17
N THR A 56 -9.42 -1.83 -0.89
CA THR A 56 -10.51 -2.82 -0.98
C THR A 56 -10.57 -3.74 0.23
N GLU A 57 -9.41 -4.21 0.71
CA GLU A 57 -9.37 -5.12 1.86
C GLU A 57 -9.58 -4.35 3.18
N LEU A 58 -9.06 -3.13 3.29
CA LEU A 58 -9.31 -2.28 4.47
C LEU A 58 -10.80 -1.95 4.60
N ASN A 59 -11.46 -1.70 3.46
CA ASN A 59 -12.88 -1.40 3.41
C ASN A 59 -13.76 -2.61 3.77
N ARG A 60 -13.28 -3.84 3.49
CA ARG A 60 -13.97 -5.10 3.85
C ARG A 60 -13.75 -5.50 5.31
N LYS A 61 -12.51 -5.42 5.80
CA LYS A 61 -12.13 -5.75 7.18
C LYS A 61 -11.49 -4.52 7.81
N ARG A 62 -12.34 -3.69 8.41
CA ARG A 62 -11.94 -2.48 9.12
C ARG A 62 -11.21 -2.88 10.40
N VAL A 63 -10.06 -2.25 10.63
CA VAL A 63 -9.30 -2.41 11.87
C VAL A 63 -9.88 -1.55 13.00
N PRO A 64 -9.83 -1.98 14.28
CA PRO A 64 -10.32 -1.22 15.42
C PRO A 64 -9.53 0.09 15.61
N ALA A 65 -10.16 1.21 15.32
CA ALA A 65 -9.51 2.52 15.33
C ALA A 65 -8.98 2.93 16.71
N GLY A 66 -9.57 2.45 17.80
CA GLY A 66 -9.14 2.75 19.18
C GLY A 66 -7.75 2.20 19.52
N GLU A 67 -7.33 1.12 18.84
CA GLU A 67 -6.12 0.36 19.19
C GLU A 67 -4.87 0.80 18.43
N ILE A 68 -5.00 1.76 17.50
CA ILE A 68 -3.93 2.17 16.57
C ILE A 68 -3.72 3.68 16.59
N ASP A 69 -2.48 4.11 16.40
CA ASP A 69 -2.06 5.52 16.31
C ASP A 69 -2.24 6.10 14.91
N PHE A 70 -2.31 5.25 13.88
CA PHE A 70 -2.57 5.65 12.51
C PHE A 70 -3.16 4.48 11.71
N VAL A 71 -3.96 4.81 10.69
CA VAL A 71 -4.45 3.83 9.70
C VAL A 71 -3.62 3.93 8.42
N SER A 72 -3.35 2.79 7.78
CA SER A 72 -2.65 2.73 6.50
C SER A 72 -3.25 1.72 5.54
N HIS A 73 -3.15 2.01 4.26
CA HIS A 73 -3.28 1.01 3.19
C HIS A 73 -2.36 1.35 2.03
N CYS A 74 -2.21 0.42 1.08
CA CYS A 74 -1.53 0.71 -0.19
C CYS A 74 -2.54 0.83 -1.34
N THR A 75 -2.03 1.16 -2.52
CA THR A 75 -2.70 1.05 -3.81
C THR A 75 -1.72 0.43 -4.82
N ASN A 76 -2.22 -0.08 -5.94
CA ASN A 76 -1.38 -0.50 -7.05
C ASN A 76 -2.14 -0.27 -8.37
N PRO A 77 -1.53 0.38 -9.38
CA PRO A 77 -2.25 0.78 -10.57
C PRO A 77 -2.32 -0.30 -11.66
N ILE A 78 -1.63 -1.44 -11.49
CA ILE A 78 -1.50 -2.47 -12.53
C ILE A 78 -2.22 -3.78 -12.22
N VAL A 79 -3.29 -3.76 -11.42
CA VAL A 79 -4.00 -4.99 -11.02
C VAL A 79 -4.67 -5.68 -12.22
N HIS A 80 -5.31 -4.91 -13.12
CA HIS A 80 -6.11 -5.45 -14.24
C HIS A 80 -5.56 -5.10 -15.62
N ALA A 81 -4.93 -3.94 -15.75
CA ALA A 81 -4.34 -3.44 -16.99
C ALA A 81 -3.03 -2.72 -16.67
N ALA A 82 -2.15 -2.57 -17.65
CA ALA A 82 -0.82 -1.98 -17.43
C ALA A 82 -0.39 -1.01 -18.53
N ASP A 83 -1.25 -0.67 -19.50
CA ASP A 83 -0.97 0.41 -20.44
C ASP A 83 -0.90 1.77 -19.71
N ASP A 84 -0.35 2.79 -20.38
CA ASP A 84 -0.09 4.10 -19.79
C ASP A 84 -1.36 4.83 -19.38
N LEU A 85 -2.40 4.75 -20.22
CA LEU A 85 -3.67 5.41 -19.95
C LEU A 85 -4.34 4.80 -18.73
N SER A 86 -4.47 3.47 -18.70
CA SER A 86 -5.08 2.75 -17.59
C SER A 86 -4.39 3.06 -16.25
N VAL A 87 -3.05 3.11 -16.22
CA VAL A 87 -2.30 3.45 -15.00
C VAL A 87 -2.60 4.88 -14.54
N MET A 88 -2.57 5.86 -15.44
CA MET A 88 -2.86 7.26 -15.07
C MET A 88 -4.31 7.45 -14.64
N GLN A 89 -5.27 6.74 -15.24
CA GLN A 89 -6.68 6.80 -14.86
C GLN A 89 -6.95 6.33 -13.42
N THR A 90 -6.10 5.47 -12.84
CA THR A 90 -6.27 5.06 -11.44
C THR A 90 -6.19 6.22 -10.45
N LEU A 91 -5.56 7.34 -10.83
CA LEU A 91 -5.49 8.56 -10.04
C LEU A 91 -6.89 9.16 -9.77
N GLU A 92 -7.87 8.90 -10.64
CA GLU A 92 -9.23 9.40 -10.48
C GLU A 92 -9.96 8.77 -9.28
N ALA A 93 -9.58 7.55 -8.88
CA ALA A 93 -10.18 6.84 -7.76
C ALA A 93 -9.71 7.36 -6.39
N LEU A 94 -8.51 7.97 -6.33
CA LEU A 94 -7.84 8.33 -5.07
C LEU A 94 -8.69 9.24 -4.16
N PRO A 95 -9.35 10.31 -4.63
CA PRO A 95 -10.18 11.14 -3.76
C PRO A 95 -11.37 10.39 -3.17
N SER A 96 -11.94 9.44 -3.92
CA SER A 96 -13.05 8.62 -3.41
C SER A 96 -12.56 7.64 -2.34
N ILE A 97 -11.39 7.04 -2.56
CA ILE A 97 -10.72 6.17 -1.58
C ILE A 97 -10.44 6.95 -0.28
N THR A 98 -9.78 8.10 -0.36
CA THR A 98 -9.40 8.87 0.82
C THR A 98 -10.61 9.42 1.59
N ARG A 99 -11.66 9.88 0.89
CA ARG A 99 -12.94 10.25 1.52
C ARG A 99 -13.58 9.08 2.26
N SER A 100 -13.49 7.88 1.69
CA SER A 100 -14.04 6.68 2.34
C SER A 100 -13.25 6.32 3.60
N VAL A 101 -11.93 6.41 3.57
CA VAL A 101 -11.10 6.24 4.77
C VAL A 101 -11.46 7.29 5.83
N ARG A 102 -11.63 8.55 5.45
CA ARG A 102 -12.07 9.62 6.37
C ARG A 102 -13.46 9.39 6.95
N ALA A 103 -14.40 8.89 6.15
CA ALA A 103 -15.73 8.53 6.64
C ALA A 103 -15.69 7.39 7.67
N ILE A 104 -14.72 6.48 7.57
CA ILE A 104 -14.57 5.32 8.47
C ILE A 104 -13.77 5.67 9.73
N TYR A 105 -12.69 6.43 9.58
CA TYR A 105 -11.67 6.64 10.62
C TYR A 105 -11.60 8.08 11.15
N GLY A 106 -12.41 8.99 10.61
CA GLY A 106 -12.41 10.40 10.98
C GLY A 106 -11.02 11.04 10.85
N ASP A 107 -10.61 11.72 11.91
CA ASP A 107 -9.34 12.45 11.99
C ASP A 107 -8.15 11.58 12.41
N LYS A 108 -8.30 10.25 12.47
CA LYS A 108 -7.17 9.35 12.74
C LYS A 108 -6.03 9.68 11.76
N PRO A 109 -4.76 9.78 12.23
CA PRO A 109 -3.64 9.95 11.33
C PRO A 109 -3.66 8.87 10.26
N TYR A 110 -3.51 9.29 9.01
CA TYR A 110 -3.78 8.46 7.85
C TYR A 110 -2.55 8.46 6.95
N ARG A 111 -2.03 7.27 6.65
CA ARG A 111 -0.90 7.05 5.76
C ARG A 111 -1.32 6.26 4.54
N ILE A 112 -0.61 6.46 3.44
CA ILE A 112 -0.73 5.59 2.27
C ILE A 112 0.65 5.08 1.86
N GLY A 113 0.75 3.77 1.69
CA GLY A 113 1.87 3.12 1.02
C GLY A 113 2.63 2.08 1.83
N PRO A 114 3.69 1.52 1.23
CA PRO A 114 4.25 1.88 -0.08
C PRO A 114 3.33 1.51 -1.26
N SER A 115 2.99 2.50 -2.10
CA SER A 115 2.13 2.33 -3.30
C SER A 115 2.93 2.61 -4.57
N THR A 116 3.51 1.55 -5.13
CA THR A 116 4.40 1.59 -6.31
C THR A 116 3.65 1.21 -7.59
N ILE A 117 4.19 1.55 -8.76
CA ILE A 117 3.67 1.04 -10.05
C ILE A 117 3.81 -0.49 -10.12
N PRO A 118 5.02 -1.09 -9.99
CA PRO A 118 5.13 -2.54 -9.92
C PRO A 118 4.46 -3.07 -8.67
N MET A 119 3.82 -4.23 -8.81
CA MET A 119 3.07 -4.87 -7.75
C MET A 119 4.02 -5.51 -6.74
N ARG A 120 3.97 -5.00 -5.51
CA ARG A 120 4.82 -5.46 -4.41
C ARG A 120 4.33 -6.76 -3.77
N GLN A 121 3.01 -6.97 -3.82
CA GLN A 121 2.32 -8.14 -3.32
C GLN A 121 1.00 -8.32 -4.07
N ASN A 122 0.67 -9.56 -4.38
CA ASN A 122 -0.61 -9.89 -5.00
C ASN A 122 -1.58 -10.46 -3.94
N PRO A 123 -2.58 -9.69 -3.45
CA PRO A 123 -3.61 -10.22 -2.57
C PRO A 123 -4.66 -11.08 -3.30
N TYR A 124 -4.62 -11.13 -4.64
CA TYR A 124 -5.61 -11.82 -5.48
C TYR A 124 -5.04 -13.13 -6.08
N GLY A 125 -3.83 -13.51 -5.70
CA GLY A 125 -3.15 -14.68 -6.23
C GLY A 125 -1.99 -15.13 -5.35
N SER A 126 -1.37 -16.25 -5.72
CA SER A 126 -0.28 -16.84 -4.96
C SER A 126 1.04 -16.08 -5.06
N ARG A 127 1.21 -15.28 -6.12
CA ARG A 127 2.43 -14.50 -6.39
C ARG A 127 2.15 -13.30 -7.29
N THR A 128 3.12 -12.40 -7.35
CA THR A 128 3.28 -11.40 -8.41
C THR A 128 3.90 -12.04 -9.66
N MET A 129 3.67 -11.45 -10.82
CA MET A 129 4.20 -11.96 -12.09
C MET A 129 5.63 -11.49 -12.31
N ASP A 130 6.51 -12.40 -12.74
CA ASP A 130 7.86 -12.05 -13.16
C ASP A 130 7.83 -11.34 -14.50
N ASN A 131 8.66 -10.30 -14.64
CA ASN A 131 8.73 -9.51 -15.86
C ASN A 131 10.18 -9.21 -16.27
N PRO A 132 10.95 -10.24 -16.65
CA PRO A 132 12.36 -10.09 -17.03
C PRO A 132 12.55 -9.30 -18.33
N ALA A 133 11.54 -9.28 -19.20
CA ALA A 133 11.58 -8.56 -20.48
C ALA A 133 11.19 -7.08 -20.36
N GLY A 134 10.83 -6.60 -19.16
CA GLY A 134 10.44 -5.19 -18.96
C GLY A 134 9.17 -4.80 -19.70
N GLY A 135 8.22 -5.72 -19.85
CA GLY A 135 6.92 -5.45 -20.47
C GLY A 135 5.99 -4.63 -19.56
N ARG A 136 4.90 -4.13 -20.13
CA ARG A 136 3.80 -3.50 -19.37
C ARG A 136 2.72 -4.54 -19.12
N ILE A 137 2.83 -5.27 -18.01
CA ILE A 137 2.01 -6.45 -17.71
C ILE A 137 1.33 -6.26 -16.35
N ALA A 138 0.06 -6.63 -16.28
CA ALA A 138 -0.68 -6.59 -15.02
C ALA A 138 -0.05 -7.51 -13.95
N MET A 139 -0.12 -7.08 -12.69
CA MET A 139 0.38 -7.80 -11.52
C MET A 139 1.90 -8.09 -11.52
N ALA A 140 2.66 -7.43 -12.40
CA ALA A 140 4.09 -7.63 -12.51
C ALA A 140 4.87 -7.05 -11.32
N ASN A 141 5.91 -7.75 -10.86
CA ASN A 141 6.83 -7.29 -9.81
C ASN A 141 7.91 -6.31 -10.30
N ARG A 142 7.91 -6.00 -11.60
CA ARG A 142 8.77 -5.01 -12.25
C ARG A 142 7.96 -4.29 -13.31
N ASP A 143 8.15 -2.99 -13.43
CA ASP A 143 7.55 -2.18 -14.46
C ASP A 143 8.62 -1.25 -15.03
N PRO A 144 8.81 -1.20 -16.37
CA PRO A 144 9.86 -0.39 -16.98
C PRO A 144 9.71 1.11 -16.70
N ARG A 145 8.51 1.55 -16.30
CA ARG A 145 8.20 2.96 -16.04
C ARG A 145 8.60 3.43 -14.65
N HIS A 146 8.84 2.50 -13.70
CA HIS A 146 8.94 2.82 -12.26
C HIS A 146 10.10 3.77 -11.92
N ASN A 147 11.17 3.74 -12.72
CA ASN A 147 12.38 4.53 -12.51
C ASN A 147 12.49 5.73 -13.48
N GLY A 148 11.48 5.94 -14.34
CA GLY A 148 11.51 6.95 -15.40
C GLY A 148 10.52 8.10 -15.17
N LEU A 149 10.45 9.02 -16.13
CA LEU A 149 9.59 10.22 -16.06
C LEU A 149 8.10 9.89 -15.89
N PHE A 150 7.66 8.73 -16.36
CA PHE A 150 6.28 8.28 -16.18
C PHE A 150 5.96 8.08 -14.69
N ALA A 151 6.85 7.43 -13.92
CA ALA A 151 6.63 7.26 -12.48
C ALA A 151 6.69 8.58 -11.72
N GLU A 152 7.54 9.51 -12.15
CA GLU A 152 7.58 10.87 -11.61
C GLU A 152 6.23 11.58 -11.83
N ALA A 153 5.71 11.57 -13.06
CA ALA A 153 4.41 12.15 -13.39
C ALA A 153 3.26 11.47 -12.63
N PHE A 154 3.27 10.14 -12.54
CA PHE A 154 2.30 9.38 -11.76
C PHE A 154 2.37 9.75 -10.27
N ALA A 155 3.58 9.88 -9.69
CA ALA A 155 3.76 10.22 -8.29
C ALA A 155 3.30 11.65 -7.97
N LEU A 156 3.61 12.61 -8.85
CA LEU A 156 3.12 13.99 -8.74
C LEU A 156 1.59 14.02 -8.82
N GLY A 157 1.01 13.33 -9.81
CA GLY A 157 -0.43 13.18 -9.96
C GLY A 157 -1.05 12.58 -8.70
N TYR A 158 -0.49 11.49 -8.18
CA TYR A 158 -0.93 10.85 -6.95
C TYR A 158 -0.98 11.83 -5.79
N ALA A 159 0.12 12.54 -5.54
CA ALA A 159 0.23 13.51 -4.46
C ALA A 159 -0.87 14.57 -4.58
N ILE A 160 -1.05 15.17 -5.76
CA ILE A 160 -2.10 16.16 -6.04
C ILE A 160 -3.49 15.61 -5.71
N ARG A 161 -3.80 14.37 -6.12
CA ARG A 161 -5.12 13.76 -5.91
C ARG A 161 -5.44 13.45 -4.46
N VAL A 162 -4.43 13.35 -3.59
CA VAL A 162 -4.62 13.06 -2.16
C VAL A 162 -4.32 14.25 -1.24
N LEU A 163 -4.00 15.44 -1.77
CA LEU A 163 -3.71 16.63 -0.95
C LEU A 163 -4.81 16.92 0.07
N GLU A 164 -6.06 16.97 -0.37
CA GLU A 164 -7.23 17.24 0.48
C GLU A 164 -7.50 16.15 1.52
N ALA A 165 -6.86 14.99 1.41
CA ALA A 165 -7.04 13.91 2.39
C ALA A 165 -6.31 14.19 3.71
N GLY A 166 -5.39 15.15 3.75
CA GLY A 166 -4.58 15.46 4.93
C GLY A 166 -3.77 14.26 5.40
N LEU A 167 -3.09 13.56 4.48
CA LEU A 167 -2.27 12.40 4.84
C LEU A 167 -1.12 12.83 5.75
N GLU A 168 -0.84 12.02 6.78
CA GLU A 168 0.34 12.17 7.61
C GLU A 168 1.61 11.73 6.85
N CYS A 169 1.49 10.72 5.99
CA CYS A 169 2.60 10.22 5.21
C CYS A 169 2.11 9.56 3.91
N LEU A 170 2.80 9.87 2.81
CA LEU A 170 2.63 9.24 1.51
C LEU A 170 3.95 8.60 1.09
N THR A 171 3.94 7.29 0.85
CA THR A 171 5.11 6.52 0.39
C THR A 171 4.80 5.92 -0.98
N LEU A 172 5.49 6.37 -2.03
CA LEU A 172 5.24 5.95 -3.41
C LEU A 172 6.37 5.10 -4.02
N SER A 173 7.45 4.89 -3.27
CA SER A 173 8.58 4.04 -3.65
C SER A 173 9.29 3.49 -2.41
N ALA A 174 10.02 2.39 -2.58
CA ALA A 174 11.08 1.97 -1.68
C ALA A 174 12.34 2.83 -1.92
N LEU A 175 13.39 2.62 -1.12
CA LEU A 175 14.68 3.28 -1.37
C LEU A 175 15.40 2.70 -2.60
N THR A 176 15.48 1.37 -2.69
CA THR A 176 16.23 0.63 -3.72
C THR A 176 15.47 -0.60 -4.22
N GLY A 177 15.97 -1.21 -5.29
CA GLY A 177 15.43 -2.42 -5.90
C GLY A 177 14.27 -2.14 -6.84
N PRO A 178 13.49 -3.16 -7.24
CA PRO A 178 12.44 -3.02 -8.27
C PRO A 178 11.30 -2.04 -7.97
N PHE A 179 11.23 -1.55 -6.73
CA PHE A 179 10.24 -0.60 -6.24
C PHE A 179 10.91 0.72 -5.82
N GLY A 180 12.21 0.86 -6.03
CA GLY A 180 13.07 1.90 -5.50
C GLY A 180 12.85 3.28 -6.13
N LEU A 181 13.37 4.31 -5.48
CA LEU A 181 13.64 5.62 -6.11
C LEU A 181 14.96 5.59 -6.89
N ILE A 182 15.90 4.74 -6.45
CA ILE A 182 17.21 4.59 -7.06
C ILE A 182 17.21 3.26 -7.82
N ALA A 183 17.30 3.36 -9.14
CA ALA A 183 17.40 2.22 -10.04
C ALA A 183 18.66 1.39 -9.74
N GLY A 184 18.48 0.08 -9.70
CA GLY A 184 19.60 -0.86 -9.61
C GLY A 184 20.36 -1.02 -10.94
N PRO A 185 21.53 -1.66 -10.93
CA PRO A 185 22.24 -2.01 -12.16
C PRO A 185 21.35 -2.81 -13.13
N GLY A 186 21.19 -2.31 -14.35
CA GLY A 186 20.40 -2.96 -15.40
C GLY A 186 18.88 -2.76 -15.29
N GLU A 187 18.40 -1.95 -14.34
CA GLU A 187 17.02 -1.50 -14.34
C GLU A 187 16.84 -0.31 -15.31
N PRO A 188 15.69 -0.21 -16.02
CA PRO A 188 15.40 0.95 -16.87
C PRO A 188 15.44 2.26 -16.06
N VAL A 189 15.83 3.38 -16.68
CA VAL A 189 15.90 4.72 -16.04
C VAL A 189 15.39 5.86 -16.94
N GLU A 190 14.89 5.53 -18.12
CA GLU A 190 14.35 6.52 -19.08
C GLU A 190 12.89 6.87 -18.76
#